data_AF-G9K476-F1
#
_entry.id   AF-G9K476-F1
#
_cell.length_a   1.000
_cell.length_b   1.000
_cell.length_c   1.000
_cell.angle_alpha   90.00
_cell.angle_beta   90.00
_cell.angle_gamma   90.00
#
_symmetry.space_group_name_H-M   'P 1'
#
loop_
_entity.id
_entity.type
_entity.pdbx_description
1 polymer ?
#
loop_
_entity_poly.entity_id
_entity_poly.type
_entity_poly.pdbx_seq_one_letter_code
_entity_poly.pdbx_strand_id
1 'polypeptide(L)'
;VFPLFHALGANGLLLEYEDMFPYDGRLRLLRAKHAYSPPEIKEILHLATLNKLEVIPLVQTFGHMEFVLKHEALAHLREVALFPNTLNPHEAEALALVGAMVSQVMELHPGARWFHVGCDEVYYLGEGEASRRWLQQEHNTKARLCLSHIKAVACHVLARHPATRPLVWDDMLRSIPEDQLSASGVPQLVEPVLWDYGADLDVHG
;
A
#
# COMPACT_ATOMS: atom_id res chain seq x y z
N VAL A 1 -24.02 -8.63 -3.81
CA VAL A 1 -22.96 -9.43 -4.49
C VAL A 1 -22.34 -10.49 -3.58
N PHE A 2 -22.15 -10.25 -2.27
CA PHE A 2 -21.48 -11.21 -1.37
C PHE A 2 -22.08 -12.62 -1.30
N PRO A 3 -23.42 -12.83 -1.32
CA PRO A 3 -23.98 -14.18 -1.38
C PRO A 3 -23.55 -14.95 -2.63
N LEU A 4 -23.40 -14.25 -3.77
CA LEU A 4 -22.93 -14.86 -5.01
C LEU A 4 -21.46 -15.26 -4.89
N PHE A 5 -20.59 -14.39 -4.37
CA PHE A 5 -19.17 -14.71 -4.18
C PHE A 5 -18.99 -15.92 -3.25
N HIS A 6 -19.74 -15.97 -2.15
CA HIS A 6 -19.73 -17.13 -1.27
C HIS A 6 -20.21 -18.40 -1.97
N ALA A 7 -21.30 -18.33 -2.73
CA ALA A 7 -21.83 -19.48 -3.49
C ALA A 7 -20.86 -19.98 -4.57
N LEU A 8 -20.02 -19.10 -5.11
CA LEU A 8 -18.95 -19.44 -6.06
C LEU A 8 -17.67 -19.96 -5.37
N GLY A 9 -17.64 -20.03 -4.04
CA GLY A 9 -16.53 -20.61 -3.27
C GLY A 9 -15.48 -19.60 -2.80
N ALA A 10 -15.71 -18.29 -2.97
CA ALA A 10 -14.82 -17.29 -2.42
C ALA A 10 -14.89 -17.28 -0.88
N ASN A 11 -13.74 -17.04 -0.25
CA ASN A 11 -13.59 -16.92 1.21
C ASN A 11 -13.06 -15.54 1.65
N GLY A 12 -12.76 -14.66 0.71
CA GLY A 12 -12.16 -13.37 0.97
C GLY A 12 -12.57 -12.28 -0.01
N LEU A 13 -12.35 -11.03 0.40
CA LEU A 13 -12.60 -9.82 -0.35
C LEU A 13 -11.40 -8.88 -0.17
N LEU A 14 -10.62 -8.67 -1.22
CA LEU A 14 -9.63 -7.60 -1.26
C LEU A 14 -10.35 -6.30 -1.63
N LEU A 15 -10.29 -5.30 -0.75
CA LEU A 15 -10.91 -3.99 -0.94
C LEU A 15 -9.84 -2.92 -1.12
N GLU A 16 -9.58 -2.54 -2.36
CA GLU A 16 -8.72 -1.40 -2.69
C GLU A 16 -9.50 -0.10 -2.59
N TYR A 17 -8.96 0.84 -1.81
CA TYR A 17 -9.70 2.00 -1.36
C TYR A 17 -9.40 3.29 -2.12
N GLU A 18 -8.13 3.65 -2.30
CA GLU A 18 -7.69 4.97 -2.83
C GLU A 18 -8.55 6.14 -2.29
N ASP A 19 -9.11 7.00 -3.16
CA ASP A 19 -9.96 8.13 -2.77
C ASP A 19 -11.41 7.75 -2.41
N MET A 20 -11.79 6.47 -2.51
CA MET A 20 -13.10 5.97 -2.08
C MET A 20 -13.21 5.72 -0.57
N PHE A 21 -12.09 5.78 0.17
CA PHE A 21 -12.11 5.70 1.63
C PHE A 21 -12.64 7.00 2.27
N PRO A 22 -13.43 6.94 3.37
CA PRO A 22 -13.87 8.10 4.14
C PRO A 22 -12.74 8.74 4.96
N TYR A 23 -11.66 9.19 4.31
CA TYR A 23 -10.62 9.93 5.01
C TYR A 23 -11.21 11.17 5.70
N ASP A 24 -10.75 11.43 6.92
CA ASP A 24 -11.22 12.55 7.74
C ASP A 24 -10.08 13.39 8.32
N GLY A 25 -10.43 14.53 8.92
CA GLY A 25 -9.49 15.50 9.46
C GLY A 25 -8.59 16.07 8.35
N ARG A 26 -7.27 16.03 8.57
CA ARG A 26 -6.28 16.53 7.60
C ARG A 26 -6.28 15.76 6.28
N LEU A 27 -6.77 14.51 6.27
CA LEU A 27 -6.81 13.66 5.08
C LEU A 27 -8.13 13.79 4.30
N ARG A 28 -9.08 14.60 4.78
CA ARG A 28 -10.38 14.78 4.11
C ARG A 28 -10.27 15.25 2.66
N LEU A 29 -9.19 15.94 2.31
CA LEU A 29 -8.93 16.41 0.95
C LEU A 29 -8.74 15.25 -0.05
N LEU A 30 -8.30 14.08 0.43
CA LEU A 30 -8.06 12.88 -0.38
C LEU A 30 -9.36 12.21 -0.84
N ARG A 31 -10.49 12.56 -0.25
CA ARG A 31 -11.76 11.85 -0.41
C ARG A 31 -12.45 12.27 -1.72
N ALA A 32 -12.84 11.28 -2.52
CA ALA A 32 -13.71 11.47 -3.67
C ALA A 32 -15.09 12.00 -3.24
N LYS A 33 -15.80 12.64 -4.18
CA LYS A 33 -17.16 13.17 -3.93
C LYS A 33 -18.14 12.08 -3.45
N HIS A 34 -17.96 10.87 -3.95
CA HIS A 34 -18.83 9.72 -3.70
C HIS A 34 -18.11 8.58 -2.96
N ALA A 35 -17.10 8.92 -2.15
CA ALA A 35 -16.45 7.96 -1.27
C ALA A 35 -17.46 7.33 -0.30
N TYR A 36 -17.14 6.12 0.18
CA TYR A 36 -17.89 5.49 1.25
C TYR A 36 -17.94 6.39 2.48
N SER A 37 -18.94 6.17 3.31
CA SER A 37 -19.05 6.69 4.67
C SER A 37 -18.62 5.63 5.68
N PRO A 38 -18.24 6.00 6.92
CA PRO A 38 -17.91 5.02 7.95
C PRO A 38 -19.02 4.00 8.24
N PRO A 39 -20.33 4.36 8.25
CA PRO A 39 -21.41 3.39 8.34
C PRO A 39 -21.46 2.41 7.17
N GLU A 40 -21.18 2.85 5.93
CA GLU A 40 -21.16 1.95 4.77
C GLU A 40 -20.01 0.95 4.85
N ILE A 41 -18.82 1.34 5.32
CA ILE A 41 -17.73 0.39 5.56
C ILE A 41 -18.13 -0.63 6.62
N LYS A 42 -18.75 -0.20 7.73
CA LYS A 42 -19.26 -1.13 8.76
C LYS A 42 -20.28 -2.11 8.19
N GLU A 43 -21.17 -1.65 7.32
CA GLU A 43 -22.15 -2.50 6.64
C GLU A 43 -21.48 -3.49 5.69
N ILE A 44 -20.46 -3.07 4.93
CA ILE A 44 -19.64 -3.97 4.10
C ILE A 44 -19.03 -5.08 4.96
N LEU A 45 -18.40 -4.74 6.09
CA LEU A 45 -17.78 -5.73 6.99
C LEU A 45 -18.83 -6.67 7.61
N HIS A 46 -19.98 -6.14 8.00
CA HIS A 46 -21.08 -6.93 8.54
C HIS A 46 -21.60 -7.95 7.51
N LEU A 47 -21.90 -7.48 6.29
CA LEU A 47 -22.40 -8.32 5.22
C LEU A 47 -21.35 -9.37 4.78
N ALA A 48 -20.07 -9.00 4.74
CA ALA A 48 -19.00 -9.93 4.41
C ALA A 48 -18.92 -11.05 5.46
N THR A 49 -19.01 -10.70 6.75
CA THR A 49 -19.03 -11.66 7.86
C THR A 49 -20.22 -12.62 7.76
N LEU A 50 -21.43 -12.13 7.48
CA LEU A 50 -22.62 -12.97 7.29
C LEU A 50 -22.46 -13.98 6.15
N ASN A 51 -21.63 -13.65 5.17
CA ASN A 51 -21.35 -14.50 4.00
C ASN A 51 -20.01 -15.24 4.11
N LYS A 52 -19.37 -15.28 5.31
CA LYS A 52 -18.10 -15.98 5.55
C LYS A 52 -16.97 -15.51 4.60
N LEU A 53 -16.95 -14.21 4.29
CA LEU A 53 -15.92 -13.56 3.49
C LEU A 53 -15.02 -12.73 4.41
N GLU A 54 -13.73 -13.02 4.40
CA GLU A 54 -12.70 -12.27 5.11
C GLU A 54 -12.29 -11.03 4.31
N VAL A 55 -12.42 -9.85 4.91
CA VAL A 55 -12.09 -8.58 4.23
C VAL A 55 -10.63 -8.24 4.47
N ILE A 56 -9.91 -7.99 3.38
CA ILE A 56 -8.52 -7.53 3.36
C ILE A 56 -8.53 -6.09 2.80
N PRO A 57 -8.37 -5.06 3.64
CA PRO A 57 -8.21 -3.69 3.14
C PRO A 57 -6.87 -3.53 2.40
N LEU A 58 -6.89 -2.82 1.27
CA LEU A 58 -5.73 -2.42 0.50
C LEU A 58 -5.67 -0.90 0.38
N VAL A 59 -4.52 -0.32 0.71
CA VAL A 59 -4.22 1.10 0.52
C VAL A 59 -2.91 1.24 -0.22
N GLN A 60 -2.90 2.08 -1.24
CA GLN A 60 -1.69 2.42 -1.96
C GLN A 60 -0.80 3.34 -1.12
N THR A 61 0.48 2.98 -0.98
CA THR A 61 1.41 3.66 -0.07
C THR A 61 2.73 4.09 -0.71
N PHE A 62 2.92 3.85 -2.01
CA PHE A 62 4.18 4.20 -2.68
C PHE A 62 4.00 4.56 -4.16
N GLY A 63 3.60 3.58 -4.97
CA GLY A 63 3.02 3.78 -6.30
C GLY A 63 1.52 4.04 -6.20
N HIS A 64 0.88 4.29 -7.35
CA HIS A 64 -0.55 4.59 -7.45
C HIS A 64 -1.03 5.71 -6.51
N MET A 65 -0.17 6.70 -6.27
CA MET A 65 -0.43 7.80 -5.33
C MET A 65 -1.16 8.98 -5.99
N GLU A 66 -1.68 8.85 -7.22
CA GLU A 66 -2.32 9.92 -7.98
C GLU A 66 -3.47 10.54 -7.20
N PHE A 67 -4.25 9.73 -6.49
CA PHE A 67 -5.36 10.20 -5.67
C PHE A 67 -4.91 11.15 -4.53
N VAL A 68 -3.65 11.03 -4.10
CA VAL A 68 -3.02 11.87 -3.08
C VAL A 68 -2.27 13.04 -3.69
N LEU A 69 -1.36 12.74 -4.61
CA LEU A 69 -0.38 13.70 -5.10
C LEU A 69 -0.92 14.56 -6.24
N LYS A 70 -2.16 14.33 -6.73
CA LYS A 70 -2.88 15.28 -7.59
C LYS A 70 -3.15 16.62 -6.89
N HIS A 71 -3.22 16.62 -5.56
CA HIS A 71 -3.52 17.81 -4.78
C HIS A 71 -2.29 18.72 -4.64
N GLU A 72 -2.46 20.01 -4.96
CA GLU A 72 -1.37 21.00 -4.89
C GLU A 72 -0.69 21.06 -3.52
N ALA A 73 -1.47 20.92 -2.44
CA ALA A 73 -0.99 20.91 -1.07
C ALA A 73 -0.07 19.72 -0.71
N LEU A 74 -0.02 18.68 -1.54
CA LEU A 74 0.80 17.48 -1.35
C LEU A 74 1.75 17.25 -2.53
N ALA A 75 1.79 18.16 -3.51
CA ALA A 75 2.59 17.99 -4.73
C ALA A 75 4.10 18.00 -4.46
N HIS A 76 4.55 18.61 -3.37
CA HIS A 76 5.95 18.60 -2.94
C HIS A 76 6.42 17.22 -2.46
N LEU A 77 5.50 16.30 -2.16
CA LEU A 77 5.80 14.92 -1.77
C LEU A 77 5.97 13.98 -2.97
N ARG A 78 5.90 14.48 -4.21
CA ARG A 78 6.13 13.66 -5.41
C ARG A 78 7.61 13.31 -5.55
N GLU A 79 7.90 12.07 -5.93
CA GLU A 79 9.24 11.63 -6.32
C GLU A 79 9.74 12.44 -7.52
N VAL A 80 8.95 12.50 -8.58
CA VAL A 80 9.21 13.36 -9.74
C VAL A 80 8.14 14.44 -9.78
N ALA A 81 8.54 15.71 -9.74
CA ALA A 81 7.62 16.85 -9.60
C ALA A 81 6.46 16.86 -10.63
N LEU A 82 6.72 16.38 -11.86
CA LEU A 82 5.74 16.32 -12.94
C LEU A 82 4.75 15.15 -12.83
N PHE A 83 5.06 14.11 -12.06
CA PHE A 83 4.28 12.87 -12.02
C PHE A 83 3.68 12.64 -10.62
N PRO A 84 2.35 12.59 -10.49
CA PRO A 84 1.69 12.38 -9.21
C PRO A 84 1.58 10.91 -8.80
N ASN A 85 2.22 9.97 -9.49
CA ASN A 85 2.04 8.54 -9.25
C ASN A 85 2.93 7.97 -8.14
N THR A 86 4.08 8.59 -7.86
CA THR A 86 5.08 8.05 -6.93
C THR A 86 5.37 9.02 -5.80
N LEU A 87 5.29 8.52 -4.57
CA LEU A 87 5.66 9.24 -3.35
C LEU A 87 7.18 9.32 -3.19
N ASN A 88 7.71 10.49 -2.82
CA ASN A 88 9.11 10.70 -2.48
C ASN A 88 9.42 10.07 -1.10
N PRO A 89 10.26 9.03 -1.03
CA PRO A 89 10.55 8.33 0.22
C PRO A 89 11.55 9.08 1.13
N HIS A 90 12.13 10.19 0.68
CA HIS A 90 13.11 10.96 1.46
C HIS A 90 12.48 12.00 2.39
N GLU A 91 11.22 12.37 2.16
CA GLU A 91 10.51 13.36 2.97
C GLU A 91 9.87 12.67 4.19
N ALA A 92 10.21 13.11 5.41
CA ALA A 92 9.61 12.55 6.62
C ALA A 92 8.07 12.74 6.66
N GLU A 93 7.58 13.80 6.02
CA GLU A 93 6.16 14.06 5.84
C GLU A 93 5.47 12.98 5.00
N ALA A 94 6.16 12.39 4.01
CA ALA A 94 5.62 11.34 3.17
C ALA A 94 5.27 10.08 3.98
N LEU A 95 6.20 9.64 4.84
CA LEU A 95 5.93 8.50 5.74
C LEU A 95 4.86 8.84 6.78
N ALA A 96 4.83 10.07 7.29
CA ALA A 96 3.80 10.51 8.23
C ALA A 96 2.39 10.59 7.59
N LEU A 97 2.32 10.93 6.31
CA LEU A 97 1.10 10.92 5.50
C LEU A 97 0.60 9.48 5.34
N VAL A 98 1.46 8.59 4.83
CA VAL A 98 1.16 7.16 4.66
C VAL A 98 0.73 6.53 5.98
N GLY A 99 1.47 6.79 7.05
CA GLY A 99 1.12 6.28 8.37
C GLY A 99 -0.28 6.73 8.83
N ALA A 100 -0.68 7.97 8.52
CA ALA A 100 -2.01 8.45 8.86
C ALA A 100 -3.10 7.81 7.98
N MET A 101 -2.84 7.59 6.69
CA MET A 101 -3.76 6.87 5.80
C MET A 101 -4.00 5.44 6.31
N VAL A 102 -2.91 4.71 6.56
CA VAL A 102 -2.96 3.33 7.10
C VAL A 102 -3.69 3.28 8.43
N SER A 103 -3.45 4.24 9.33
CA SER A 103 -4.12 4.27 10.64
C SER A 103 -5.63 4.43 10.49
N GLN A 104 -6.10 5.37 9.67
CA GLN A 104 -7.53 5.57 9.47
C GLN A 104 -8.21 4.34 8.84
N VAL A 105 -7.56 3.68 7.87
CA VAL A 105 -8.12 2.46 7.27
C VAL A 105 -8.21 1.32 8.29
N MET A 106 -7.16 1.10 9.08
CA MET A 106 -7.16 0.07 10.12
C MET A 106 -8.17 0.35 11.23
N GLU A 107 -8.42 1.62 11.58
CA GLU A 107 -9.46 2.01 12.55
C GLU A 107 -10.86 1.58 12.10
N LEU A 108 -11.14 1.57 10.80
CA LEU A 108 -12.39 1.07 10.24
C LEU A 108 -12.40 -0.44 9.93
N HIS A 109 -11.27 -1.13 10.09
CA HIS A 109 -11.12 -2.58 9.90
C HIS A 109 -10.65 -3.28 11.19
N PRO A 110 -11.39 -3.16 12.30
CA PRO A 110 -10.98 -3.76 13.56
C PRO A 110 -10.88 -5.29 13.44
N GLY A 111 -9.73 -5.84 13.82
CA GLY A 111 -9.49 -7.29 13.79
C GLY A 111 -9.09 -7.84 12.42
N ALA A 112 -8.78 -6.99 11.44
CA ALA A 112 -8.25 -7.45 10.15
C ALA A 112 -6.96 -8.27 10.35
N ARG A 113 -6.99 -9.52 9.88
CA ARG A 113 -5.84 -10.44 9.95
C ARG A 113 -4.76 -10.09 8.93
N TRP A 114 -5.16 -9.51 7.79
CA TRP A 114 -4.27 -9.02 6.75
C TRP A 114 -4.57 -7.57 6.40
N PHE A 115 -3.53 -6.85 5.98
CA PHE A 115 -3.63 -5.49 5.45
C PHE A 115 -2.67 -5.35 4.27
N HIS A 116 -3.17 -4.96 3.11
CA HIS A 116 -2.37 -4.84 1.90
C HIS A 116 -1.84 -3.41 1.74
N VAL A 117 -0.52 -3.24 1.74
CA VAL A 117 0.13 -1.91 1.69
C VAL A 117 0.36 -1.39 0.26
N GLY A 118 -0.03 -2.18 -0.75
CA GLY A 118 0.17 -1.86 -2.16
C GLY A 118 1.65 -2.00 -2.52
N CYS A 119 2.28 -0.85 -2.84
CA CYS A 119 3.70 -0.72 -3.20
C CYS A 119 4.09 -1.36 -4.54
N ASP A 120 3.15 -1.48 -5.46
CA ASP A 120 3.34 -1.88 -6.85
C ASP A 120 3.75 -0.70 -7.76
N GLU A 121 4.31 -1.04 -8.91
CA GLU A 121 4.43 -0.17 -10.09
C GLU A 121 5.09 1.20 -9.80
N VAL A 122 6.14 1.20 -8.99
CA VAL A 122 6.86 2.42 -8.57
C VAL A 122 7.86 2.86 -9.67
N TYR A 123 7.35 3.09 -10.88
CA TYR A 123 8.13 3.22 -12.11
C TYR A 123 9.21 4.30 -12.08
N TYR A 124 8.95 5.45 -11.46
CA TYR A 124 9.88 6.58 -11.42
C TYR A 124 10.78 6.60 -10.16
N LEU A 125 10.82 5.51 -9.39
CA LEU A 125 11.64 5.46 -8.18
C LEU A 125 13.12 5.73 -8.51
N GLY A 126 13.72 6.69 -7.81
CA GLY A 126 15.11 7.07 -8.00
C GLY A 126 15.33 8.18 -9.03
N GLU A 127 14.27 8.67 -9.67
CA GLU A 127 14.37 9.71 -10.69
C GLU A 127 14.16 11.12 -10.13
N GLY A 128 13.67 11.25 -8.90
CA GLY A 128 13.57 12.51 -8.18
C GLY A 128 14.92 13.14 -7.88
N GLU A 129 14.98 14.46 -7.71
CA GLU A 129 16.25 15.15 -7.43
C GLU A 129 16.90 14.66 -6.13
N ALA A 130 16.10 14.49 -5.07
CA ALA A 130 16.55 13.96 -3.78
C ALA A 130 17.08 12.52 -3.94
N SER A 131 16.33 11.68 -4.64
CA SER A 131 16.68 10.28 -4.86
C SER A 131 17.92 10.12 -5.75
N ARG A 132 18.06 10.93 -6.81
CA ARG A 132 19.29 10.96 -7.62
C ARG A 132 20.51 11.35 -6.79
N ARG A 133 20.38 12.36 -5.93
CA ARG A 133 21.47 12.77 -5.01
C ARG A 133 21.80 11.66 -4.01
N TRP A 134 20.79 10.98 -3.48
CA TRP A 134 20.98 9.87 -2.55
C TRP A 134 21.65 8.66 -3.22
N LEU A 135 21.25 8.32 -4.45
CA LEU A 135 21.81 7.22 -5.24
C LEU A 135 23.25 7.44 -5.71
N GLN A 136 23.77 8.69 -5.67
CA GLN A 136 25.19 8.98 -5.95
C GLN A 136 26.12 8.55 -4.82
N GLN A 137 25.60 8.29 -3.62
CA GLN A 137 26.41 7.86 -2.48
C GLN A 137 26.71 6.36 -2.56
N GLU A 138 27.87 5.95 -2.07
CA GLU A 138 28.27 4.54 -2.05
C GLU A 138 27.25 3.68 -1.29
N HIS A 139 26.97 2.48 -1.80
CA HIS A 139 26.03 1.48 -1.23
C HIS A 139 24.53 1.84 -1.27
N ASN A 140 24.14 2.91 -1.96
CA ASN A 140 22.73 3.24 -2.16
C ASN A 140 22.23 2.68 -3.50
N THR A 141 21.08 2.00 -3.45
CA THR A 141 20.45 1.37 -4.62
C THR A 141 18.95 1.62 -4.61
N LYS A 142 18.30 1.57 -5.78
CA LYS A 142 16.83 1.65 -5.88
C LYS A 142 16.16 0.53 -5.07
N ALA A 143 16.74 -0.67 -5.08
CA ALA A 143 16.28 -1.79 -4.26
C ALA A 143 16.29 -1.44 -2.76
N ARG A 144 17.40 -0.88 -2.24
CA ARG A 144 17.49 -0.44 -0.85
C ARG A 144 16.44 0.64 -0.52
N LEU A 145 16.19 1.57 -1.44
CA LEU A 145 15.19 2.61 -1.28
C LEU A 145 13.78 2.01 -1.17
N CYS A 146 13.43 1.12 -2.09
CA CYS A 146 12.16 0.39 -2.10
C CYS A 146 11.95 -0.42 -0.82
N LEU A 147 12.93 -1.26 -0.43
CA LEU A 147 12.83 -2.10 0.76
C LEU A 147 12.75 -1.28 2.05
N SER A 148 13.44 -0.14 2.11
CA SER A 148 13.39 0.74 3.28
C SER A 148 11.99 1.35 3.45
N HIS A 149 11.34 1.74 2.35
CA HIS A 149 9.97 2.25 2.37
C HIS A 149 8.97 1.17 2.79
N ILE A 150 8.99 0.00 2.13
CA ILE A 150 8.12 -1.14 2.48
C ILE A 150 8.27 -1.51 3.96
N LYS A 151 9.52 -1.60 4.44
CA LYS A 151 9.82 -1.87 5.86
C LYS A 151 9.22 -0.82 6.79
N ALA A 152 9.38 0.47 6.46
CA ALA A 152 8.86 1.55 7.31
C ALA A 152 7.32 1.49 7.43
N VAL A 153 6.62 1.26 6.32
CA VAL A 153 5.16 1.12 6.31
C VAL A 153 4.71 -0.13 7.07
N ALA A 154 5.35 -1.28 6.83
CA ALA A 154 5.04 -2.53 7.53
C ALA A 154 5.28 -2.42 9.04
N CYS A 155 6.39 -1.82 9.47
CA CYS A 155 6.67 -1.53 10.87
C CYS A 155 5.58 -0.62 11.50
N HIS A 156 5.09 0.38 10.76
CA HIS A 156 4.02 1.25 11.24
C HIS A 156 2.70 0.51 11.44
N VAL A 157 2.35 -0.43 10.55
CA VAL A 157 1.20 -1.34 10.71
C VAL A 157 1.37 -2.18 11.97
N LEU A 158 2.49 -2.90 12.08
CA LEU A 158 2.75 -3.85 13.16
C LEU A 158 2.87 -3.18 14.54
N ALA A 159 3.36 -1.95 14.60
CA ALA A 159 3.46 -1.19 15.85
C ALA A 159 2.09 -0.90 16.49
N ARG A 160 1.03 -0.77 15.68
CA ARG A 160 -0.34 -0.51 16.14
C ARG A 160 -1.20 -1.76 16.14
N HIS A 161 -0.93 -2.68 15.23
CA HIS A 161 -1.71 -3.89 14.98
C HIS A 161 -0.77 -5.10 14.90
N PRO A 162 -0.19 -5.55 16.01
CA PRO A 162 0.83 -6.61 16.01
C PRO A 162 0.31 -7.98 15.57
N ALA A 163 -1.01 -8.17 15.55
CA ALA A 163 -1.65 -9.40 15.06
C ALA A 163 -2.01 -9.35 13.57
N THR A 164 -1.89 -8.20 12.92
CA THR A 164 -2.16 -8.05 11.48
C THR A 164 -0.91 -8.39 10.70
N ARG A 165 -1.08 -9.12 9.59
CA ARG A 165 -0.01 -9.47 8.67
C ARG A 165 -0.04 -8.56 7.45
N PRO A 166 0.98 -7.69 7.26
CA PRO A 166 1.09 -6.87 6.06
C PRO A 166 1.28 -7.73 4.80
N LEU A 167 0.59 -7.36 3.74
CA LEU A 167 0.73 -7.91 2.40
C LEU A 167 1.29 -6.82 1.46
N VAL A 168 2.08 -7.21 0.47
CA VAL A 168 2.67 -6.30 -0.51
C VAL A 168 2.61 -6.94 -1.90
N TRP A 169 2.41 -6.16 -2.96
CA TRP A 169 2.55 -6.68 -4.31
C TRP A 169 4.01 -7.06 -4.59
N ASP A 170 4.21 -8.09 -5.40
CA ASP A 170 5.53 -8.72 -5.55
C ASP A 170 6.42 -8.09 -6.63
N ASP A 171 5.85 -7.33 -7.58
CA ASP A 171 6.52 -6.85 -8.78
C ASP A 171 7.81 -6.06 -8.48
N MET A 172 7.77 -5.18 -7.49
CA MET A 172 8.94 -4.41 -7.05
C MET A 172 10.03 -5.28 -6.39
N LEU A 173 9.71 -6.50 -5.97
CA LEU A 173 10.63 -7.42 -5.29
C LEU A 173 11.30 -8.41 -6.26
N ARG A 174 10.68 -8.69 -7.43
CA ARG A 174 11.12 -9.76 -8.36
C ARG A 174 12.58 -9.66 -8.79
N SER A 175 13.06 -8.45 -9.07
CA SER A 175 14.41 -8.20 -9.57
C SER A 175 15.47 -7.99 -8.47
N ILE A 176 15.06 -8.02 -7.19
CA ILE A 176 15.95 -7.77 -6.07
C ILE A 176 16.70 -9.06 -5.70
N PRO A 177 18.04 -9.05 -5.63
CA PRO A 177 18.82 -10.19 -5.16
C PRO A 177 18.40 -10.68 -3.76
N GLU A 178 18.39 -12.00 -3.58
CA GLU A 178 17.95 -12.65 -2.33
C GLU A 178 18.75 -12.20 -1.09
N ASP A 179 20.04 -11.92 -1.24
CA ASP A 179 20.90 -11.41 -0.17
C ASP A 179 20.47 -10.01 0.28
N GLN A 180 20.09 -9.14 -0.66
CA GLN A 180 19.56 -7.81 -0.35
C GLN A 180 18.17 -7.88 0.28
N LEU A 181 17.29 -8.77 -0.19
CA LEU A 181 15.98 -9.01 0.42
C LEU A 181 16.15 -9.49 1.86
N SER A 182 17.00 -10.49 2.09
CA SER A 182 17.27 -11.07 3.41
C SER A 182 17.86 -10.03 4.37
N ALA A 183 18.84 -9.24 3.91
CA ALA A 183 19.48 -8.20 4.72
C ALA A 183 18.52 -7.04 5.08
N SER A 184 17.48 -6.79 4.27
CA SER A 184 16.54 -5.70 4.52
C SER A 184 15.64 -5.93 5.74
N GLY A 185 15.36 -7.19 6.07
CA GLY A 185 14.38 -7.55 7.09
C GLY A 185 12.92 -7.48 6.62
N VAL A 186 12.66 -7.17 5.34
CA VAL A 186 11.31 -7.15 4.76
C VAL A 186 10.63 -8.52 4.78
N PRO A 187 11.31 -9.66 4.46
CA PRO A 187 10.68 -10.98 4.46
C PRO A 187 10.06 -11.42 5.80
N GLN A 188 10.50 -10.84 6.92
CA GLN A 188 9.96 -11.12 8.25
C GLN A 188 8.73 -10.27 8.60
N LEU A 189 8.48 -9.21 7.82
CA LEU A 189 7.46 -8.20 8.12
C LEU A 189 6.25 -8.29 7.19
N VAL A 190 6.43 -8.76 5.95
CA VAL A 190 5.38 -8.76 4.92
C VAL A 190 5.26 -10.13 4.25
N GLU A 191 4.10 -10.41 3.65
CA GLU A 191 3.89 -11.52 2.71
C GLU A 191 3.72 -10.96 1.29
N PRO A 192 4.51 -11.40 0.30
CA PRO A 192 4.32 -10.98 -1.08
C PRO A 192 3.05 -11.61 -1.67
N VAL A 193 2.30 -10.84 -2.44
CA VAL A 193 1.15 -11.27 -3.24
C VAL A 193 1.57 -11.25 -4.70
N LEU A 194 1.70 -12.44 -5.28
CA LEU A 194 2.05 -12.59 -6.69
C LEU A 194 0.88 -12.16 -7.56
N TRP A 195 1.11 -11.25 -8.51
CA TRP A 195 0.11 -10.87 -9.50
C TRP A 195 0.60 -11.08 -10.93
N ASP A 196 -0.21 -11.77 -11.71
CA ASP A 196 -0.09 -11.90 -13.16
C ASP A 196 -1.48 -12.17 -13.72
N TYR A 197 -1.87 -11.42 -14.75
CA TYR A 197 -3.16 -11.61 -15.44
C TYR A 197 -3.03 -12.51 -16.68
N GLY A 198 -1.81 -12.96 -16.99
CA GLY A 198 -1.53 -13.99 -17.99
C GLY A 198 -2.16 -15.33 -17.63
N ALA A 199 -2.36 -16.17 -18.64
CA ALA A 199 -2.90 -17.51 -18.46
C ALA A 199 -1.94 -18.43 -17.69
N ASP A 200 -0.64 -18.16 -17.82
CA ASP A 200 0.45 -18.90 -17.19
C ASP A 200 1.29 -17.93 -16.36
N LEU A 201 1.54 -18.29 -15.09
CA LEU A 201 2.45 -17.57 -14.19
C LEU A 201 3.91 -17.93 -14.55
N ASP A 202 4.38 -17.47 -15.70
CA ASP A 202 5.78 -17.60 -16.08
C ASP A 202 6.60 -16.47 -15.44
N VAL A 203 7.01 -16.68 -14.19
CA VAL A 203 7.95 -15.78 -13.51
C VAL A 203 9.34 -16.03 -14.09
N HIS A 204 9.71 -15.33 -15.15
CA HIS A 204 11.08 -15.33 -15.66
C HIS A 204 11.99 -14.65 -14.62
N GLY A 205 12.82 -15.46 -13.95
CA GLY A 205 13.83 -15.02 -12.98
C GLY A 205 15.06 -14.37 -13.60
#